data_AF-A0A3D1Z9W3-F1
#
_entry.id   AF-A0A3D1Z9W3-F1
#
_cell.length_a   1.000
_cell.length_b   1.000
_cell.length_c   1.000
_cell.angle_alpha   90.00
_cell.angle_beta   90.00
_cell.angle_gamma   90.00
#
_symmetry.space_group_name_H-M   'P 1'
#
loop_
_entity.id
_entity.type
_entity.pdbx_description
1 polymer ?
#
loop_
_entity_poly.entity_id
_entity_poly.type
_entity_poly.pdbx_seq_one_letter_code
_entity_poly.pdbx_strand_id
1 'polypeptide(L)'
;MSVIDDIKARLDIVDVVSPYVALQKSGRGFKANCPFHNEKTPSFVVNPERQNWRCFGACAEGGGAFDFVMKAENMDFGQALHLLAQRTGVQLEKRGDPEKSDILHSVNRAAANFYQETLKT
;
A
#
# COMPACT_ATOMS: atom_id res chain seq x y z
N MET A 1 9.61 13.11 4.50
CA MET A 1 9.18 11.71 4.24
C MET A 1 7.69 11.70 4.01
N SER A 2 7.20 10.89 3.09
CA SER A 2 5.76 10.69 2.94
C SER A 2 5.25 9.72 4.01
N VAL A 3 3.95 9.79 4.31
CA VAL A 3 3.27 8.83 5.19
C VAL A 3 3.49 7.37 4.72
N ILE A 4 3.59 7.16 3.40
CA ILE A 4 3.87 5.85 2.80
C ILE A 4 5.28 5.38 3.16
N ASP A 5 6.26 6.28 3.13
CA ASP A 5 7.65 5.96 3.50
C ASP A 5 7.76 5.61 4.98
N ASP A 6 7.04 6.32 5.85
CA ASP A 6 7.00 6.05 7.29
C ASP A 6 6.40 4.67 7.60
N ILE A 7 5.33 4.28 6.90
CA ILE A 7 4.75 2.94 7.01
C ILE A 7 5.76 1.90 6.55
N LYS A 8 6.36 2.08 5.36
CA LYS A 8 7.35 1.14 4.81
C LYS A 8 8.57 0.98 5.72
N ALA A 9 9.03 2.04 6.37
CA ALA A 9 10.17 2.01 7.28
C ALA A 9 9.90 1.21 8.58
N ARG A 10 8.63 1.02 8.95
CA ARG A 10 8.21 0.29 10.15
C ARG A 10 7.77 -1.16 9.88
N LEU A 11 7.63 -1.54 8.61
CA LEU A 11 7.23 -2.88 8.22
C LEU A 11 8.45 -3.76 7.98
N ASP A 12 8.33 -5.03 8.36
CA ASP A 12 9.17 -6.10 7.83
C ASP A 12 8.31 -6.97 6.90
N ILE A 13 8.76 -7.15 5.66
CA ILE A 13 8.11 -8.03 4.68
C ILE A 13 7.97 -9.47 5.19
N VAL A 14 8.89 -9.95 6.04
CA VAL A 14 8.80 -11.30 6.62
C VAL A 14 7.60 -11.38 7.55
N ASP A 15 7.39 -10.38 8.40
CA ASP A 15 6.26 -10.32 9.33
C ASP A 15 4.93 -10.13 8.60
N VAL A 16 4.94 -9.43 7.48
CA VAL A 16 3.75 -9.27 6.62
C VAL A 16 3.34 -10.59 5.97
N VAL A 17 4.31 -11.39 5.52
CA VAL A 17 4.04 -12.61 4.74
C VAL A 17 3.84 -13.85 5.61
N SER A 18 4.56 -13.96 6.73
CA SER A 18 4.55 -15.16 7.61
C SER A 18 3.16 -15.62 8.10
N PRO A 19 2.17 -14.73 8.32
CA PRO A 19 0.80 -15.15 8.67
C PRO A 19 0.06 -15.89 7.55
N TYR A 20 0.46 -15.70 6.29
CA TYR A 20 -0.26 -16.22 5.13
C TYR A 20 0.36 -17.51 4.58
N VAL A 21 1.66 -17.70 4.77
CA VAL A 21 2.38 -18.86 4.25
C VAL A 21 3.55 -19.23 5.17
N ALA A 22 3.75 -20.53 5.37
CA ALA A 22 4.88 -21.04 6.15
C ALA A 22 6.21 -20.79 5.42
N LEU A 23 6.96 -19.80 5.88
CA LEU A 23 8.26 -19.45 5.33
C LEU A 23 9.37 -20.37 5.85
N GLN A 24 10.18 -20.89 4.93
CA GLN A 24 11.38 -21.67 5.24
C GLN A 24 12.63 -20.86 4.91
N LYS A 25 13.60 -20.84 5.83
CA LYS A 25 14.87 -20.10 5.61
C LYS A 25 15.65 -20.71 4.44
N SER A 26 16.13 -19.87 3.53
CA SER A 26 16.92 -20.27 2.36
C SER A 26 17.99 -19.22 2.06
N GLY A 27 19.23 -19.51 2.45
CA GLY A 27 20.34 -18.57 2.34
C GLY A 27 20.07 -17.29 3.13
N ARG A 28 20.09 -16.14 2.45
CA ARG A 28 19.83 -14.81 3.03
C ARG A 28 18.34 -14.41 3.06
N GLY A 29 17.45 -15.25 2.53
CA GLY A 29 16.02 -14.97 2.47
C GLY A 29 15.18 -16.16 2.91
N PHE A 30 13.93 -16.17 2.47
CA PHE A 30 12.96 -17.22 2.77
C PHE A 30 12.31 -17.74 1.49
N LYS A 31 11.83 -18.97 1.54
CA LYS A 31 11.10 -19.64 0.46
C LYS A 31 9.83 -20.31 0.95
N ALA A 32 8.85 -20.41 0.07
CA ALA A 32 7.63 -21.19 0.26
C ALA A 32 7.01 -21.57 -1.11
N ASN A 33 5.94 -22.38 -1.08
CA ASN A 33 5.04 -22.47 -2.23
C ASN A 33 4.26 -21.16 -2.34
N CYS A 34 4.01 -20.70 -3.56
CA CYS A 34 3.29 -19.46 -3.78
C CYS A 34 1.84 -19.55 -3.26
N PRO A 35 1.36 -18.54 -2.50
CA PRO A 35 -0.04 -18.49 -2.07
C PRO A 35 -0.99 -18.06 -3.20
N PHE A 36 -0.46 -17.58 -4.34
CA PHE A 36 -1.24 -17.00 -5.44
C PHE A 36 -1.42 -17.92 -6.64
N HIS A 37 -0.72 -19.06 -6.69
CA HIS A 37 -0.93 -20.09 -7.70
C HIS A 37 -0.59 -21.47 -7.13
N ASN A 38 -1.21 -22.52 -7.67
CA ASN A 38 -0.98 -23.86 -7.19
C ASN A 38 0.31 -24.47 -7.79
N GLU A 39 1.20 -24.96 -6.94
CA GLU A 39 2.45 -25.60 -7.34
C GLU A 39 2.95 -26.63 -6.32
N LYS A 40 3.84 -27.53 -6.76
CA LYS A 40 4.46 -28.54 -5.89
C LYS A 40 5.85 -28.15 -5.37
N THR A 41 6.54 -27.28 -6.10
CA THR A 41 7.92 -26.86 -5.81
C THR A 41 7.92 -25.42 -5.30
N PRO A 42 8.63 -25.10 -4.20
CA PRO A 42 8.70 -23.74 -3.67
C PRO A 42 9.30 -22.75 -4.67
N SER A 43 8.48 -21.87 -5.25
CA SER A 43 8.93 -20.82 -6.17
C SER A 43 8.81 -19.40 -5.60
N PHE A 44 8.12 -19.25 -4.46
CA PHE A 44 7.92 -17.97 -3.80
C PHE A 44 9.10 -17.66 -2.88
N VAL A 45 9.73 -16.49 -3.09
CA VAL A 45 10.94 -16.05 -2.39
C VAL A 45 10.68 -14.71 -1.72
N VAL A 46 11.03 -14.59 -0.44
CA VAL A 46 11.01 -13.32 0.31
C VAL A 46 12.44 -12.90 0.61
N ASN A 47 12.77 -11.63 0.32
CA ASN A 47 14.07 -11.04 0.61
C ASN A 47 13.91 -9.94 1.69
N PRO A 48 14.37 -10.21 2.94
CA PRO A 48 14.27 -9.25 4.03
C PRO A 48 15.17 -8.01 3.84
N GLU A 49 16.33 -8.17 3.21
CA GLU A 49 17.26 -7.05 2.97
C GLU A 49 16.68 -6.05 1.96
N ARG A 50 16.00 -6.57 0.93
CA ARG A 50 15.35 -5.75 -0.10
C ARG A 50 13.89 -5.40 0.21
N GLN A 51 13.36 -5.89 1.33
CA GLN A 51 11.98 -5.70 1.77
C GLN A 51 10.94 -6.00 0.66
N ASN A 52 11.16 -7.11 -0.07
CA ASN A 52 10.31 -7.51 -1.20
C ASN A 52 10.13 -9.02 -1.32
N TRP A 53 9.21 -9.42 -2.18
CA TRP A 53 8.96 -10.82 -2.55
C TRP A 53 8.84 -10.97 -4.06
N ARG A 54 9.10 -12.19 -4.54
CA ARG A 54 8.94 -12.59 -5.94
C ARG A 54 8.58 -14.07 -5.99
N CYS A 55 7.59 -14.41 -6.81
CA CYS A 55 7.36 -15.77 -7.27
C CYS A 55 8.10 -16.01 -8.59
N PHE A 56 8.92 -17.05 -8.64
CA PHE A 56 9.63 -17.50 -9.85
C PHE A 56 8.90 -18.64 -10.59
N GLY A 57 7.65 -18.91 -10.21
CA GLY A 57 6.76 -19.86 -10.86
C GLY A 57 5.92 -19.24 -11.97
N ALA A 58 4.82 -19.90 -12.33
CA ALA A 58 3.99 -19.53 -13.48
C ALA A 58 3.33 -18.13 -13.36
N CYS A 59 3.06 -17.65 -12.14
CA CYS A 59 2.44 -16.33 -11.97
C CYS A 59 3.44 -15.16 -12.14
N ALA A 60 4.74 -15.39 -11.93
CA ALA A 60 5.81 -14.38 -12.02
C ALA A 60 5.62 -13.10 -11.15
N GLU A 61 4.68 -13.14 -10.21
CA GLU A 61 4.25 -12.03 -9.37
C GLU A 61 5.36 -11.58 -8.41
N GLY A 62 5.27 -10.35 -7.92
CA GLY A 62 6.20 -9.82 -6.93
C GLY A 62 5.89 -8.39 -6.56
N GLY A 63 6.53 -7.91 -5.50
CA GLY A 63 6.36 -6.56 -5.02
C GLY A 63 6.84 -6.38 -3.58
N GLY A 64 6.40 -5.30 -2.95
CA GLY A 64 6.61 -5.04 -1.52
C GLY A 64 5.46 -5.51 -0.65
N ALA A 65 5.42 -5.03 0.59
CA ALA A 65 4.39 -5.37 1.57
C ALA A 65 2.98 -4.97 1.11
N PHE A 66 2.83 -3.80 0.49
CA PHE A 66 1.57 -3.34 -0.06
C PHE A 66 1.05 -4.27 -1.16
N ASP A 67 1.90 -4.60 -2.13
CA ASP A 67 1.54 -5.50 -3.23
C ASP A 67 1.12 -6.88 -2.73
N PHE A 68 1.81 -7.39 -1.70
CA PHE A 68 1.45 -8.66 -1.07
C PHE A 68 0.05 -8.61 -0.44
N VAL A 69 -0.19 -7.62 0.42
CA VAL A 69 -1.46 -7.49 1.17
C VAL A 69 -2.63 -7.22 0.25
N MET A 70 -2.47 -6.33 -0.73
CA MET A 70 -3.49 -6.07 -1.75
C MET A 70 -3.90 -7.35 -2.46
N LYS A 71 -2.93 -8.19 -2.83
CA LYS A 71 -3.20 -9.45 -3.53
C LYS A 71 -3.77 -10.54 -2.61
N ALA A 72 -3.22 -10.67 -1.40
CA ALA A 72 -3.64 -11.69 -0.43
C ALA A 72 -5.06 -11.48 0.08
N GLU A 73 -5.47 -10.23 0.24
CA GLU A 73 -6.76 -9.84 0.81
C GLU A 73 -7.75 -9.30 -0.24
N ASN A 74 -7.35 -9.32 -1.52
CA ASN A 74 -8.12 -8.76 -2.64
C ASN A 74 -8.64 -7.34 -2.36
N MET A 75 -7.72 -6.46 -1.97
CA MET A 75 -8.03 -5.09 -1.56
C MET A 75 -7.29 -4.05 -2.42
N ASP A 76 -7.86 -2.86 -2.51
CA ASP A 76 -7.23 -1.73 -3.19
C ASP A 76 -6.12 -1.09 -2.33
N PHE A 77 -5.39 -0.14 -2.93
CA PHE A 77 -4.30 0.54 -2.27
C PHE A 77 -4.74 1.35 -1.05
N GLY A 78 -5.92 1.96 -1.09
CA GLY A 78 -6.44 2.75 0.04
C GLY A 78 -6.74 1.87 1.24
N GLN A 79 -7.39 0.74 1.02
CA GLN A 79 -7.64 -0.29 2.03
C GLN A 79 -6.33 -0.83 2.62
N ALA A 80 -5.36 -1.17 1.76
CA ALA A 80 -4.05 -1.65 2.20
C ALA A 80 -3.28 -0.59 3.00
N LEU A 81 -3.35 0.68 2.59
CA LEU A 81 -2.78 1.80 3.31
C LEU A 81 -3.37 1.94 4.71
N HIS A 82 -4.70 1.91 4.84
CA HIS A 82 -5.36 1.96 6.14
C HIS A 82 -4.97 0.79 7.04
N LEU A 83 -4.98 -0.44 6.51
CA LEU A 83 -4.61 -1.64 7.26
C LEU A 83 -3.15 -1.59 7.76
N LEU A 84 -2.21 -1.25 6.87
CA LEU A 84 -0.79 -1.21 7.20
C LEU A 84 -0.44 -0.01 8.10
N ALA A 85 -1.12 1.12 7.95
CA ALA A 85 -0.99 2.26 8.86
C ALA A 85 -1.44 1.87 10.29
N GLN A 86 -2.57 1.17 10.42
CA GLN A 86 -3.05 0.67 11.71
C GLN A 86 -2.06 -0.32 12.34
N ARG A 87 -1.51 -1.25 11.55
CA ARG A 87 -0.50 -2.22 12.03
C ARG A 87 0.80 -1.55 12.50
N THR A 88 1.20 -0.44 11.87
CA THR A 88 2.45 0.28 12.16
C THR A 88 2.29 1.45 13.14
N GLY A 89 1.06 1.74 13.57
CA GLY A 89 0.73 2.90 14.40
C GLY A 89 0.98 4.25 13.71
N VAL A 90 1.04 4.29 12.38
CA VAL A 90 1.16 5.54 11.62
C VAL A 90 -0.24 6.14 11.48
N GLN A 91 -0.39 7.40 11.91
CA GLN A 91 -1.66 8.10 11.77
C GLN A 91 -1.82 8.60 10.34
N LEU A 92 -2.92 8.18 9.70
CA LEU A 92 -3.33 8.74 8.42
C LEU A 92 -4.15 9.99 8.69
N GLU A 93 -3.72 11.13 8.15
CA GLU A 93 -4.60 12.30 8.12
C GLU A 93 -5.86 11.95 7.32
N LYS A 94 -7.03 12.25 7.89
CA LYS A 94 -8.29 12.08 7.16
C LYS A 94 -8.25 12.99 5.93
N ARG A 95 -8.51 12.41 4.76
CA ARG A 95 -8.55 13.16 3.50
C ARG A 95 -9.64 14.23 3.61
N GLY A 96 -9.23 15.49 3.53
CA GLY A 96 -10.11 16.64 3.68
C GLY A 96 -10.37 16.93 5.15
N ASP A 97 -9.60 17.85 5.70
CA ASP A 97 -10.13 18.67 6.78
C ASP A 97 -11.37 19.40 6.20
N PRO A 98 -12.59 19.12 6.68
CA PRO A 98 -13.80 19.73 6.14
C PRO A 98 -13.69 21.25 6.10
N GLU A 99 -13.01 21.85 7.08
CA GLU A 99 -12.72 23.29 7.11
C GLU A 99 -11.86 23.74 5.92
N LYS A 100 -10.79 23.02 5.59
CA LYS A 100 -9.94 23.37 4.43
C LYS A 100 -10.69 23.18 3.11
N SER A 101 -11.53 22.15 3.01
CA SER A 101 -12.38 21.96 1.82
C SER A 101 -13.38 23.11 1.66
N ASP A 102 -14.02 23.52 2.76
CA ASP A 102 -14.98 24.63 2.76
C ASP A 102 -14.33 25.96 2.39
N ILE A 103 -13.13 26.25 2.91
CA ILE A 103 -12.37 27.45 2.54
C ILE A 103 -12.07 27.45 1.05
N LEU A 104 -11.54 26.35 0.50
CA LEU A 104 -11.23 26.26 -0.93
C LEU A 104 -12.48 26.40 -1.81
N HIS A 105 -13.61 25.81 -1.40
CA HIS A 105 -14.88 25.99 -2.10
C HIS A 105 -15.42 27.42 -2.00
N SER A 106 -15.24 28.10 -0.86
CA SER A 106 -15.66 29.49 -0.67
C SER A 106 -14.89 30.46 -1.56
N VAL A 107 -13.56 30.30 -1.64
CA VAL A 107 -12.70 31.11 -2.50
C VAL A 107 -13.02 30.86 -3.97
N ASN A 108 -13.20 29.60 -4.36
CA ASN A 108 -13.58 29.25 -5.72
C ASN A 108 -14.95 29.86 -6.11
N ARG A 109 -15.92 29.86 -5.19
CA ARG A 109 -17.23 30.48 -5.39
C ARG A 109 -17.15 32.00 -5.53
N ALA A 110 -16.33 32.65 -4.70
CA ALA A 110 -16.11 34.09 -4.79
C ALA A 110 -15.47 34.49 -6.13
N ALA A 111 -14.46 33.74 -6.59
CA ALA A 111 -13.84 33.95 -7.88
C ALA A 111 -14.83 33.76 -9.04
N ALA A 112 -15.65 32.69 -8.98
CA ALA A 112 -16.68 32.42 -9.99
C ALA A 112 -17.70 33.57 -10.08
N ASN A 113 -18.18 34.08 -8.94
CA ASN A 113 -19.12 35.21 -8.92
C ASN A 113 -18.51 36.47 -9.52
N PHE A 114 -17.28 36.82 -9.14
CA PHE A 114 -16.56 37.98 -9.67
C PHE A 114 -16.45 37.93 -11.20
N TYR A 115 -16.02 36.80 -11.75
CA TYR A 115 -15.92 36.64 -13.20
C TYR A 115 -17.29 36.64 -13.89
N GLN A 116 -18.31 36.04 -13.28
CA GLN A 116 -19.66 36.04 -13.83
C GLN A 116 -20.25 37.45 -13.90
N GLU A 117 -20.00 38.31 -12.91
CA GLU A 117 -20.43 39.71 -12.94
C GLU A 117 -19.65 40.52 -13.98
N THR A 118 -18.34 40.34 -14.04
CA THR A 118 -17.46 41.11 -14.94
C THR A 118 -17.68 40.76 -16.42
N LEU A 119 -17.96 39.48 -16.73
CA LEU A 119 -18.11 38.97 -18.10
C LEU A 119 -19.56 39.01 -18.63
N LYS A 120 -20.52 39.49 -17.84
CA LYS A 120 -21.92 39.70 -18.26
C LYS A 120 -22.15 41.01 -19.03
N THR A 121 -21.08 41.71 -19.40
CA THR A 121 -21.09 42.88 -20.28
C THR A 121 -21.03 42.45 -21.74
#